data_AF-M0JPL9-F1
#
_entry.id   AF-M0JPL9-F1
#
_cell.length_a   1.000
_cell.length_b   1.000
_cell.length_c   1.000
_cell.angle_alpha   90.00
_cell.angle_beta   90.00
_cell.angle_gamma   90.00
#
_symmetry.space_group_name_H-M   'P 1'
#
loop_
_entity.id
_entity.type
_entity.pdbx_description
1 polymer ?
#
loop_
_entity_poly.entity_id
_entity_poly.type
_entity_poly.pdbx_seq_one_letter_code
_entity_poly.pdbx_strand_id
1 'polypeptide(L)'
;MGMTAEPAHEQMERHESLTAELADLSAERDAVAASVQDQLADAVSAAIAEAGTNVGSLGQSKDGKRFRFEARLDRAALVAAVTETLPDGFVVSHVNEDGTLSVDWTGDGTTPSKREHGAILKAIIAEETETDSDGFIESVPSRDRVLARAVELDIDESDAADRLSRLATLDVVDIADDGVYPDENFSRY
;
A
#
# COMPACT_ATOMS: atom_id res chain seq x y z
N MET A 1 17.87 -32.13 -48.40
CA MET A 1 18.79 -31.74 -47.31
C MET A 1 18.21 -32.28 -46.03
N GLY A 2 18.79 -33.33 -45.47
CA GLY A 2 18.32 -33.91 -44.21
C GLY A 2 18.80 -33.06 -43.04
N MET A 3 17.88 -32.55 -42.23
CA MET A 3 18.21 -32.10 -40.88
C MET A 3 18.61 -33.34 -40.10
N THR A 4 19.90 -33.54 -39.86
CA THR A 4 20.37 -34.53 -38.88
C THR A 4 19.90 -34.02 -37.53
N ALA A 5 18.89 -34.69 -36.95
CA ALA A 5 18.55 -34.49 -35.54
C ALA A 5 19.82 -34.69 -34.71
N GLU A 6 20.10 -33.78 -33.77
CA GLU A 6 21.21 -33.94 -32.82
C GLU A 6 21.14 -35.35 -32.20
N PRO A 7 22.23 -36.13 -32.22
CA PRO A 7 22.23 -37.45 -31.62
C PRO A 7 21.83 -37.39 -30.14
N ALA A 8 21.13 -38.42 -29.66
CA ALA A 8 20.45 -38.39 -28.36
C ALA A 8 21.34 -38.00 -27.16
N HIS A 9 22.65 -38.31 -27.21
CA HIS A 9 23.60 -37.93 -26.16
C HIS A 9 23.85 -36.41 -26.11
N GLU A 10 23.96 -35.74 -27.26
CA GLU A 10 24.11 -34.27 -27.33
C GLU A 10 22.82 -33.57 -26.83
N GLN A 11 21.64 -34.15 -27.10
CA GLN A 11 20.38 -33.62 -26.55
C GLN A 11 20.28 -33.81 -25.04
N MET A 12 20.77 -34.93 -24.49
CA MET A 12 20.82 -35.17 -23.04
C MET A 12 21.81 -34.23 -22.36
N GLU A 13 23.01 -34.04 -22.91
CA GLU A 13 24.01 -33.08 -22.39
C GLU A 13 23.48 -31.64 -22.42
N ARG A 14 22.80 -31.25 -23.49
CA ARG A 14 22.15 -29.93 -23.59
C ARG A 14 21.04 -29.77 -22.56
N HIS A 15 20.22 -30.78 -22.35
CA HIS A 15 19.16 -30.77 -21.34
C HIS A 15 19.73 -30.66 -19.92
N GLU A 16 20.78 -31.42 -19.60
CA GLU A 16 21.48 -31.32 -18.31
C GLU A 16 22.07 -29.93 -18.10
N SER A 17 22.74 -29.36 -19.11
CA SER A 17 23.28 -27.99 -19.06
C SER A 17 22.20 -26.95 -18.81
N LEU A 18 21.08 -27.01 -19.53
CA LEU A 18 19.96 -26.08 -19.34
C LEU A 18 19.28 -26.25 -17.98
N THR A 19 19.24 -27.48 -17.46
CA THR A 19 18.67 -27.76 -16.13
C THR A 19 19.56 -27.19 -15.03
N ALA A 20 20.89 -27.30 -15.17
CA ALA A 20 21.85 -26.68 -14.26
C ALA A 20 21.75 -25.14 -14.32
N GLU A 21 21.70 -24.56 -15.52
CA GLU A 21 21.53 -23.12 -15.71
C GLU A 21 20.21 -22.61 -15.10
N LEU A 22 19.10 -23.35 -15.26
CA LEU A 22 17.83 -23.03 -14.61
C LEU A 22 17.92 -23.09 -13.07
N ALA A 23 18.68 -24.04 -12.53
CA ALA A 23 18.89 -24.17 -11.09
C ALA A 23 19.69 -22.97 -10.54
N ASP A 24 20.77 -22.59 -11.24
CA ASP A 24 21.60 -21.45 -10.87
C ASP A 24 20.80 -20.13 -10.93
N LEU A 25 20.05 -19.91 -12.02
CA LEU A 25 19.17 -18.74 -12.16
C LEU A 25 18.06 -18.71 -11.09
N SER A 26 17.52 -19.87 -10.70
CA SER A 26 16.53 -19.94 -9.63
C SER A 26 17.14 -19.59 -8.27
N ALA A 27 18.35 -20.07 -7.99
CA ALA A 27 19.08 -19.74 -6.77
C ALA A 27 19.46 -18.25 -6.71
N GLU A 28 19.89 -17.67 -7.84
CA GLU A 28 20.15 -16.23 -7.95
C GLU A 28 18.88 -15.42 -7.71
N ARG A 29 17.76 -15.79 -8.35
CA ARG A 29 16.45 -15.16 -8.12
C ARG A 29 16.05 -15.22 -6.64
N ASP A 30 16.19 -16.37 -5.99
CA ASP A 30 15.79 -16.54 -4.59
C ASP A 30 16.68 -15.71 -3.65
N ALA A 31 17.97 -15.58 -3.95
CA ALA A 31 18.86 -14.69 -3.21
C ALA A 31 18.50 -13.21 -3.38
N VAL A 32 18.15 -12.78 -4.59
CA VAL A 32 17.65 -11.42 -4.84
C VAL A 32 16.32 -11.19 -4.12
N ALA A 33 15.39 -12.14 -4.18
CA ALA A 33 14.11 -12.05 -3.50
C ALA A 33 14.26 -11.91 -1.98
N ALA A 34 15.16 -12.69 -1.37
CA ALA A 34 15.47 -12.58 0.06
C ALA A 34 16.07 -11.20 0.41
N SER A 35 17.02 -10.70 -0.40
CA SER A 35 17.58 -9.37 -0.19
C SER A 35 16.54 -8.25 -0.32
N VAL A 36 15.59 -8.37 -1.25
CA VAL A 36 14.49 -7.42 -1.41
C VAL A 36 13.56 -7.48 -0.20
N GLN A 37 13.25 -8.68 0.29
CA GLN A 37 12.43 -8.87 1.47
C GLN A 37 13.03 -8.21 2.71
N ASP A 38 14.33 -8.36 2.94
CA ASP A 38 15.02 -7.72 4.06
C ASP A 38 14.97 -6.19 3.96
N GLN A 39 15.20 -5.63 2.77
CA GLN A 39 15.12 -4.18 2.53
C GLN A 39 13.70 -3.64 2.77
N LEU A 40 12.67 -4.36 2.33
CA LEU A 40 11.28 -3.99 2.58
C LEU A 40 10.95 -4.04 4.08
N ALA A 41 11.43 -5.06 4.79
CA ALA A 41 11.20 -5.20 6.23
C ALA A 41 11.85 -4.05 7.03
N ASP A 42 13.08 -3.66 6.66
CA ASP A 42 13.79 -2.53 7.28
C ASP A 42 13.08 -1.20 6.99
N ALA A 43 12.65 -0.96 5.75
CA ALA A 43 11.93 0.25 5.35
C ALA A 43 10.59 0.40 6.09
N VAL A 44 9.81 -0.68 6.18
CA VAL A 44 8.54 -0.71 6.92
C VAL A 44 8.79 -0.51 8.42
N SER A 45 9.81 -1.15 8.99
CA SER A 45 10.14 -0.98 10.42
C SER A 45 10.54 0.45 10.76
N ALA A 46 11.29 1.12 9.88
CA ALA A 46 11.64 2.52 10.02
C ALA A 46 10.40 3.42 9.98
N ALA A 47 9.52 3.21 9.00
CA ALA A 47 8.25 3.95 8.88
C ALA A 47 7.35 3.77 10.10
N ILE A 48 7.27 2.55 10.66
CA ILE A 48 6.51 2.28 11.90
C ILE A 48 7.14 3.03 13.08
N ALA A 49 8.46 3.07 13.20
CA ALA A 49 9.13 3.78 14.29
C ALA A 49 8.89 5.30 14.22
N GLU A 50 8.76 5.85 13.01
CA GLU A 50 8.53 7.27 12.77
C GLU A 50 7.05 7.68 12.94
N ALA A 51 6.13 6.94 12.32
CA ALA A 51 4.70 7.28 12.28
C ALA A 51 3.85 6.56 13.33
N GLY A 52 4.32 5.45 13.90
CA GLY A 52 3.53 4.48 14.66
C GLY A 52 3.09 4.91 16.06
N THR A 53 3.37 6.14 16.50
CA THR A 53 3.03 6.60 17.86
C THR A 53 2.20 7.89 17.84
N ASN A 54 0.93 7.80 17.45
CA ASN A 54 0.00 8.91 17.59
C ASN A 54 -0.88 8.75 18.84
N VAL A 55 -1.00 9.82 19.62
CA VAL A 55 -1.71 9.85 20.92
C VAL A 55 -2.89 10.82 20.81
N GLY A 56 -4.10 10.28 20.70
CA GLY A 56 -5.35 11.05 20.69
C GLY A 56 -5.85 11.34 22.11
N SER A 57 -6.50 12.49 22.35
CA SER A 57 -7.11 12.78 23.65
C SER A 57 -8.54 12.22 23.73
N LEU A 58 -8.77 11.30 24.68
CA LEU A 58 -10.09 10.73 24.98
C LEU A 58 -10.94 11.62 25.89
N GLY A 59 -10.40 12.75 26.36
CA GLY A 59 -11.11 13.74 27.16
C GLY A 59 -10.53 13.99 28.55
N GLN A 60 -11.15 14.94 29.24
CA GLN A 60 -10.73 15.46 30.54
C GLN A 60 -11.77 15.11 31.62
N SER A 61 -11.31 14.70 32.80
CA SER A 61 -12.17 14.49 33.96
C SER A 61 -12.91 15.77 34.35
N LYS A 62 -14.11 15.65 34.93
CA LYS A 62 -14.96 16.78 35.33
C LYS A 62 -14.30 17.75 36.32
N ASP A 63 -13.27 17.29 37.02
CA ASP A 63 -12.46 18.09 37.96
C ASP A 63 -11.25 18.78 37.29
N GLY A 64 -11.04 18.58 35.99
CA GLY A 64 -9.97 19.17 35.20
C GLY A 64 -8.58 18.56 35.42
N LYS A 65 -8.44 17.58 36.33
CA LYS A 65 -7.13 17.12 36.83
C LYS A 65 -6.61 15.85 36.17
N ARG A 66 -7.43 15.17 35.39
CA ARG A 66 -7.06 13.90 34.76
C ARG A 66 -7.38 13.95 33.28
N PHE A 67 -6.36 13.76 32.46
CA PHE A 67 -6.46 13.65 31.01
C PHE A 67 -6.36 12.18 30.65
N ARG A 68 -7.26 11.72 29.77
CA ARG A 68 -7.19 10.40 29.19
C ARG A 68 -6.69 10.55 27.76
N PHE A 69 -5.74 9.71 27.40
CA PHE A 69 -5.23 9.60 26.05
C PHE A 69 -5.40 8.16 25.56
N GLU A 70 -5.58 8.01 24.26
CA GLU A 70 -5.58 6.74 23.54
C GLU A 70 -4.40 6.75 22.59
N ALA A 71 -3.67 5.65 22.54
CA ALA A 71 -2.74 5.41 21.44
C ALA A 71 -3.60 5.04 20.22
N ARG A 72 -3.65 5.91 19.22
CA ARG A 72 -4.33 5.64 17.95
C ARG A 72 -3.26 5.56 16.88
N LEU A 73 -3.22 4.45 16.15
CA LEU A 73 -2.39 4.36 14.96
C LEU A 73 -3.02 5.25 13.88
N ASP A 74 -2.32 6.30 13.49
CA ASP A 74 -2.66 7.12 12.33
C ASP A 74 -2.33 6.31 11.08
N ARG A 75 -3.35 5.66 10.54
CA ARG A 75 -3.19 4.65 9.50
C ARG A 75 -2.77 5.34 8.20
N ALA A 76 -3.35 6.50 7.92
CA ALA A 76 -2.98 7.31 6.76
C ALA A 76 -1.52 7.78 6.83
N ALA A 77 -1.06 8.27 7.97
CA ALA A 77 0.34 8.67 8.15
C ALA A 77 1.30 7.48 8.04
N LEU A 78 0.95 6.31 8.59
CA LEU A 78 1.76 5.10 8.42
C LEU A 78 1.87 4.70 6.95
N VAL A 79 0.77 4.73 6.20
CA VAL A 79 0.77 4.38 4.78
C VAL A 79 1.59 5.39 3.97
N ALA A 80 1.51 6.67 4.30
CA ALA A 80 2.36 7.70 3.68
C ALA A 80 3.85 7.45 3.97
N ALA A 81 4.21 7.20 5.23
CA ALA A 81 5.60 6.91 5.62
C ALA A 81 6.15 5.64 4.96
N VAL A 82 5.36 4.55 4.90
CA VAL A 82 5.76 3.34 4.16
C VAL A 82 5.93 3.65 2.69
N THR A 83 5.02 4.40 2.10
CA THR A 83 5.08 4.75 0.67
C THR A 83 6.34 5.54 0.33
N GLU A 84 6.79 6.44 1.21
CA GLU A 84 8.03 7.21 1.04
C GLU A 84 9.30 6.35 1.18
N THR A 85 9.28 5.34 2.06
CA THR A 85 10.45 4.50 2.33
C THR A 85 10.58 3.30 1.39
N LEU A 86 9.55 2.99 0.59
CA LEU A 86 9.58 1.87 -0.33
C LEU A 86 10.66 2.06 -1.42
N PRO A 87 11.39 0.99 -1.80
CA PRO A 87 12.29 1.03 -2.94
C PRO A 87 11.57 1.38 -4.24
N ASP A 88 12.28 2.02 -5.17
CA ASP A 88 11.77 2.31 -6.50
C ASP A 88 11.18 1.06 -7.17
N GLY A 89 10.00 1.23 -7.78
CA GLY A 89 9.26 0.16 -8.43
C GLY A 89 8.32 -0.58 -7.50
N PHE A 90 8.31 -0.33 -6.18
CA PHE A 90 7.32 -0.88 -5.24
C PHE A 90 6.26 0.17 -4.87
N VAL A 91 5.04 -0.30 -4.67
CA VAL A 91 3.92 0.54 -4.21
C VAL A 91 3.09 -0.20 -3.17
N VAL A 92 2.58 0.53 -2.18
CA VAL A 92 1.45 0.03 -1.39
C VAL A 92 0.24 -0.05 -2.32
N SER A 93 -0.28 -1.25 -2.56
CA SER A 93 -1.42 -1.44 -3.43
C SER A 93 -2.75 -1.36 -2.68
N HIS A 94 -2.79 -1.89 -1.46
CA HIS A 94 -3.99 -1.96 -0.64
C HIS A 94 -3.69 -1.83 0.85
N VAL A 95 -4.68 -1.30 1.56
CA VAL A 95 -4.76 -1.30 3.02
C VAL A 95 -5.97 -2.14 3.38
N ASN A 96 -5.72 -3.25 4.05
CA ASN A 96 -6.75 -4.23 4.36
C ASN A 96 -7.57 -3.78 5.57
N GLU A 97 -8.76 -4.36 5.72
CA GLU A 97 -9.66 -4.05 6.83
C GLU A 97 -9.03 -4.35 8.19
N ASP A 98 -8.26 -5.45 8.27
CA ASP A 98 -7.51 -5.87 9.46
C ASP A 98 -6.30 -4.98 9.78
N GLY A 99 -6.02 -3.98 8.93
CA GLY A 99 -4.91 -3.03 9.08
C GLY A 99 -3.59 -3.51 8.47
N THR A 100 -3.56 -4.66 7.79
CA THR A 100 -2.39 -5.11 7.03
C THR A 100 -2.22 -4.32 5.73
N LEU A 101 -0.99 -4.29 5.20
CA LEU A 101 -0.64 -3.59 3.96
C LEU A 101 -0.16 -4.58 2.91
N SER A 102 -0.69 -4.48 1.69
CA SER A 102 -0.17 -5.20 0.53
C SER A 102 0.78 -4.30 -0.25
N VAL A 103 2.00 -4.78 -0.50
CA VAL A 103 3.03 -4.09 -1.29
C VAL A 103 3.29 -4.89 -2.55
N ASP A 104 3.12 -4.25 -3.71
CA ASP A 104 3.31 -4.86 -5.02
C ASP A 104 4.52 -4.26 -5.75
N TRP A 105 5.26 -5.12 -6.45
CA TRP A 105 6.21 -4.67 -7.46
C TRP A 105 5.46 -4.29 -8.73
N THR A 106 5.73 -3.09 -9.24
CA THR A 106 5.06 -2.51 -10.41
C THR A 106 5.45 -3.17 -11.73
N GLY A 107 6.51 -4.00 -11.72
CA GLY A 107 7.09 -4.64 -12.91
C GLY A 107 8.17 -3.80 -13.59
N ASP A 108 8.40 -2.57 -13.12
CA ASP A 108 9.40 -1.64 -13.61
C ASP A 108 10.36 -1.23 -12.49
N GLY A 109 11.56 -0.76 -12.86
CA GLY A 109 12.57 -0.25 -11.93
C GLY A 109 12.29 1.18 -11.43
N THR A 110 11.12 1.73 -11.73
CA THR A 110 10.67 3.07 -11.32
C THR A 110 9.22 3.01 -10.95
N THR A 111 8.84 3.65 -9.85
CA THR A 111 7.42 3.76 -9.46
C THR A 111 6.70 4.71 -10.43
N PRO A 112 5.64 4.28 -11.14
CA PRO A 112 4.88 5.16 -12.01
C PRO A 112 4.26 6.28 -11.19
N SER A 113 4.54 7.54 -11.57
CA SER A 113 4.09 8.73 -10.84
C SER A 113 2.61 8.68 -10.46
N LYS A 114 2.30 9.03 -9.20
CA LYS A 114 0.96 9.19 -8.63
C LYS A 114 0.19 7.90 -8.35
N ARG A 115 0.76 6.72 -8.61
CA ARG A 115 0.12 5.44 -8.28
C ARG A 115 0.15 5.19 -6.78
N GLU A 116 1.27 5.58 -6.17
CA GLU A 116 1.63 5.57 -4.76
C GLU A 116 0.64 6.34 -3.87
N HIS A 117 0.08 7.46 -4.34
CA HIS A 117 -0.88 8.25 -3.57
C HIS A 117 -2.26 7.58 -3.41
N GLY A 118 -2.57 6.57 -4.24
CA GLY A 118 -3.88 5.90 -4.18
C GLY A 118 -4.12 5.19 -2.85
N ALA A 119 -3.11 4.51 -2.31
CA ALA A 119 -3.21 3.83 -1.03
C ALA A 119 -3.32 4.81 0.14
N ILE A 120 -2.63 5.96 0.06
CA ILE A 120 -2.71 7.00 1.09
C ILE A 120 -4.13 7.58 1.14
N LEU A 121 -4.72 7.94 -0.01
CA LEU A 121 -6.09 8.46 -0.05
C LEU A 121 -7.12 7.44 0.45
N LYS A 122 -6.96 6.15 0.10
CA LYS A 122 -7.79 5.08 0.67
C LYS A 122 -7.65 4.99 2.19
N ALA A 123 -6.43 5.09 2.72
CA ALA A 123 -6.19 5.04 4.15
C ALA A 123 -6.84 6.21 4.88
N ILE A 124 -6.78 7.43 4.32
CA ILE A 124 -7.49 8.61 4.85
C ILE A 124 -8.99 8.35 4.91
N ILE A 125 -9.57 7.88 3.80
CA ILE A 125 -11.02 7.64 3.71
C ILE A 125 -11.44 6.55 4.70
N ALA A 126 -10.68 5.45 4.79
CA ALA A 126 -10.94 4.36 5.72
C ALA A 126 -10.85 4.80 7.19
N GLU A 127 -9.88 5.65 7.52
CA GLU A 127 -9.65 6.13 8.88
C GLU A 127 -10.74 7.12 9.35
N GLU A 128 -11.26 7.93 8.43
CA GLU A 128 -12.30 8.92 8.72
C GLU A 128 -13.73 8.42 8.46
N THR A 129 -13.90 7.20 7.93
CA THR A 129 -15.22 6.55 7.81
C THR A 129 -15.60 5.92 9.14
N GLU A 130 -16.77 6.25 9.67
CA GLU A 130 -17.33 5.65 10.87
C GLU A 130 -18.39 4.62 10.50
N THR A 131 -18.35 3.46 11.15
CA THR A 131 -19.32 2.38 10.96
C THR A 131 -19.95 1.99 12.29
N ASP A 132 -21.22 1.60 12.25
CA ASP A 132 -21.94 1.10 13.41
C ASP A 132 -21.52 -0.34 13.76
N SER A 133 -22.13 -0.91 14.80
CA SER A 133 -21.84 -2.28 15.25
C SER A 133 -22.22 -3.38 14.25
N ASP A 134 -23.09 -3.07 13.29
CA ASP A 134 -23.55 -3.98 12.25
C ASP A 134 -22.74 -3.82 10.95
N GLY A 135 -21.78 -2.89 10.92
CA GLY A 135 -20.91 -2.60 9.79
C GLY A 135 -21.51 -1.64 8.77
N PHE A 136 -22.61 -0.95 9.09
CA PHE A 136 -23.16 0.09 8.22
C PHE A 136 -22.42 1.41 8.43
N ILE A 137 -22.24 2.15 7.33
CA ILE A 137 -21.61 3.47 7.35
C ILE A 137 -22.52 4.45 8.12
N GLU A 138 -21.99 5.04 9.20
CA GLU A 138 -22.62 6.13 9.95
C GLU A 138 -22.20 7.50 9.39
N SER A 139 -20.92 7.64 9.02
CA SER A 139 -20.38 8.88 8.47
C SER A 139 -19.18 8.62 7.56
N VAL A 140 -18.95 9.53 6.62
CA VAL A 140 -17.80 9.52 5.69
C VAL A 140 -17.14 10.89 5.64
N PRO A 141 -15.85 10.99 5.29
CA PRO A 141 -15.21 12.29 5.14
C PRO A 141 -15.75 13.04 3.91
N SER A 142 -15.77 14.36 4.01
CA SER A 142 -16.02 15.21 2.84
C SER A 142 -14.81 15.19 1.90
N ARG A 143 -15.03 15.51 0.62
CA ARG A 143 -13.96 15.63 -0.37
C ARG A 143 -12.86 16.59 0.10
N ASP A 144 -13.24 17.78 0.57
CA ASP A 144 -12.29 18.80 1.04
C ASP A 144 -11.48 18.29 2.24
N ARG A 145 -12.11 17.49 3.12
CA ARG A 145 -11.43 16.90 4.26
C ARG A 145 -10.38 15.88 3.83
N VAL A 146 -10.71 15.02 2.85
CA VAL A 146 -9.75 14.07 2.27
C VAL A 146 -8.55 14.80 1.66
N LEU A 147 -8.79 15.87 0.90
CA LEU A 147 -7.71 16.64 0.25
C LEU A 147 -6.85 17.39 1.28
N ALA A 148 -7.47 18.04 2.26
CA ALA A 148 -6.74 18.71 3.34
C ALA A 148 -5.84 17.72 4.10
N ARG A 149 -6.36 16.52 4.38
CA ARG A 149 -5.59 15.47 5.04
C ARG A 149 -4.45 14.93 4.17
N ALA A 150 -4.63 14.84 2.86
CA ALA A 150 -3.55 14.46 1.94
C ALA A 150 -2.40 15.48 1.95
N VAL A 151 -2.71 16.78 2.01
CA VAL A 151 -1.72 17.85 2.15
C VAL A 151 -0.99 17.79 3.49
N GLU A 152 -1.67 17.45 4.59
CA GLU A 152 -1.03 17.20 5.89
C GLU A 152 -0.01 16.05 5.83
N LEU A 153 -0.14 15.14 4.85
CA LEU A 153 0.76 14.01 4.58
C LEU A 153 1.72 14.27 3.42
N ASP A 154 1.96 15.54 3.09
CA ASP A 154 2.92 16.01 2.08
C ASP A 154 2.57 15.60 0.62
N ILE A 155 1.29 15.33 0.33
CA ILE A 155 0.81 15.13 -1.04
C ILE A 155 0.33 16.48 -1.59
N ASP A 156 0.76 16.84 -2.80
CA ASP A 156 0.24 18.02 -3.48
C ASP A 156 -1.29 17.94 -3.68
N GLU A 157 -2.00 19.03 -3.37
CA GLU A 157 -3.46 19.05 -3.40
C GLU A 157 -4.03 18.72 -4.79
N SER A 158 -3.38 19.18 -5.87
CA SER A 158 -3.82 18.90 -7.23
C SER A 158 -3.59 17.45 -7.60
N ASP A 159 -2.47 16.87 -7.16
CA ASP A 159 -2.18 15.44 -7.35
C ASP A 159 -3.14 14.56 -6.55
N ALA A 160 -3.47 14.96 -5.32
CA ALA A 160 -4.48 14.30 -4.50
C ALA A 160 -5.87 14.37 -5.16
N ALA A 161 -6.26 15.52 -5.71
CA ALA A 161 -7.54 15.70 -6.38
C ALA A 161 -7.65 14.89 -7.68
N ASP A 162 -6.61 14.88 -8.51
CA ASP A 162 -6.52 14.05 -9.71
C ASP A 162 -6.62 12.58 -9.35
N ARG A 163 -5.91 12.16 -8.30
CA ARG A 163 -5.89 10.77 -7.88
C ARG A 163 -7.23 10.33 -7.29
N LEU A 164 -7.86 11.16 -6.47
CA LEU A 164 -9.19 10.91 -5.91
C LEU A 164 -10.24 10.76 -7.02
N SER A 165 -10.21 11.64 -8.03
CA SER A 165 -11.09 11.54 -9.21
C SER A 165 -10.86 10.24 -9.99
N ARG A 166 -9.61 9.79 -10.07
CA ARG A 166 -9.28 8.51 -10.69
C ARG A 166 -9.77 7.31 -9.87
N LEU A 167 -9.76 7.38 -8.54
CA LEU A 167 -10.35 6.32 -7.70
C LEU A 167 -11.86 6.22 -7.94
N ALA A 168 -12.55 7.35 -8.10
CA ALA A 168 -13.96 7.35 -8.44
C ALA A 168 -14.24 6.76 -9.84
N THR A 169 -13.39 7.06 -10.82
CA THR A 169 -13.52 6.47 -12.17
C THR A 169 -13.31 4.95 -12.19
N LEU A 170 -12.67 4.40 -11.16
CA LEU A 170 -12.35 2.98 -11.05
C LEU A 170 -13.34 2.24 -10.13
N ASP A 171 -14.46 2.87 -9.75
CA ASP A 171 -15.47 2.30 -8.83
C ASP A 171 -14.84 1.81 -7.52
N VAL A 172 -13.85 2.59 -7.04
CA VAL A 172 -13.17 2.36 -5.76
C VAL A 172 -13.83 3.20 -4.67
N VAL A 173 -14.25 4.41 -5.03
CA VAL A 173 -14.97 5.32 -4.14
C VAL A 173 -16.09 5.99 -4.92
N ASP A 174 -17.19 6.30 -4.26
CA ASP A 174 -18.23 7.15 -4.79
C ASP A 174 -18.10 8.56 -4.21
N ILE A 175 -18.03 9.57 -5.07
CA ILE A 175 -17.98 10.98 -4.65
C ILE A 175 -19.35 11.59 -4.84
N ALA A 176 -20.01 11.92 -3.73
CA ALA A 176 -21.29 12.60 -3.68
C ALA A 176 -21.16 13.96 -2.99
N ASP A 177 -22.23 14.77 -3.03
CA ASP A 177 -22.24 16.11 -2.45
C ASP A 177 -22.01 16.10 -0.92
N ASP A 178 -22.36 15.00 -0.25
CA ASP A 178 -22.26 14.81 1.19
C ASP A 178 -21.00 14.09 1.66
N GLY A 179 -20.24 13.45 0.76
CA GLY A 179 -18.99 12.79 1.14
C GLY A 179 -18.35 11.89 0.09
N VAL A 180 -17.28 11.22 0.53
CA VAL A 180 -16.54 10.23 -0.24
C VAL A 180 -16.78 8.84 0.36
N TYR A 181 -17.52 8.01 -0.34
CA TYR A 181 -17.95 6.70 0.13
C TYR A 181 -17.01 5.59 -0.38
N PRO A 182 -16.60 4.66 0.49
CA PRO A 182 -16.00 3.39 0.06
C PRO A 182 -16.98 2.60 -0.83
N ASP A 183 -16.50 2.10 -1.98
CA ASP A 183 -17.27 1.21 -2.87
C ASP A 183 -16.74 -0.24 -2.81
N GLU A 184 -17.32 -1.18 -3.56
CA GLU A 184 -16.98 -2.62 -3.53
C GLU A 184 -15.49 -2.90 -3.81
N ASN A 185 -14.79 -2.05 -4.59
CA ASN A 185 -13.35 -2.19 -4.87
C ASN A 185 -12.45 -1.43 -3.88
N PHE A 186 -13.01 -0.89 -2.79
CA PHE A 186 -12.27 -0.08 -1.84
C PHE A 186 -11.21 -0.88 -1.09
N SER A 187 -11.54 -2.09 -0.65
CA SER A 187 -10.63 -3.04 0.00
C SER A 187 -10.54 -4.34 -0.80
N ARG A 188 -9.35 -4.92 -0.91
CA ARG A 188 -9.15 -6.30 -1.40
C ARG A 188 -8.38 -7.04 -0.32
N TYR A 189 -8.91 -8.19 0.10
CA TYR A 189 -8.37 -9.11 1.11
C TYR A 189 -6.85 -9.13 1.25
#